data_AF-A0A1Q9S311-F1
#
_entry.id   AF-A0A1Q9S311-F1
#
_cell.length_a   1.000
_cell.length_b   1.000
_cell.length_c   1.000
_cell.angle_alpha   90.00
_cell.angle_beta   90.00
_cell.angle_gamma   90.00
#
_symmetry.space_group_name_H-M   'P 1'
#
loop_
_entity.id
_entity.type
_entity.pdbx_description
1 polymer ?
#
loop_
_entity_poly.entity_id
_entity_poly.type
_entity_poly.pdbx_seq_one_letter_code
_entity_poly.pdbx_strand_id
1 'polypeptide(L)'
;MVPAVWPVWSRDQHDLIGTDDAQAYGTFLGARYADRPVIWVFGGDDADQRPEVWRRMARGIAIGETGTEDYGASLMTYHPRARSRRPSRSRATSGWTSTWCRPATTRGSASPTR
;
A
#
# COMPACT_ATOMS: atom_id res chain seq x y z
N MET A 1 19.88 9.13 -4.66
CA MET A 1 18.50 9.46 -5.10
C MET A 1 17.66 8.19 -4.94
N VAL A 2 16.51 8.26 -4.27
CA VAL A 2 15.61 7.10 -4.05
C VAL A 2 14.38 7.29 -4.94
N PRO A 3 14.12 6.40 -5.92
CA PRO A 3 12.94 6.51 -6.77
C PRO A 3 11.66 6.13 -6.00
N ALA A 4 10.59 6.86 -6.27
CA ALA A 4 9.23 6.45 -5.93
C ALA A 4 8.62 5.74 -7.15
N VAL A 5 8.16 4.51 -6.96
CA VAL A 5 7.68 3.64 -8.04
C VAL A 5 6.20 3.36 -7.83
N TRP A 6 5.42 3.57 -8.89
CA TRP A 6 4.06 3.04 -9.02
C TRP A 6 4.11 1.69 -9.73
N PRO A 7 3.78 0.58 -9.05
CA PRO A 7 3.74 -0.74 -9.68
C PRO A 7 2.74 -0.83 -10.83
N VAL A 8 1.60 -0.15 -10.66
CA VAL A 8 0.46 -0.03 -11.59
C VAL A 8 -0.28 1.27 -11.29
N TRP A 9 -0.83 1.93 -12.31
CA TRP A 9 -1.70 3.09 -12.13
C TRP A 9 -3.19 2.69 -12.12
N SER A 10 -3.83 2.73 -10.95
CA SER A 10 -5.18 2.15 -10.74
C SER A 10 -6.27 2.69 -11.69
N ARG A 11 -6.31 4.00 -11.95
CA ARG A 11 -7.40 4.66 -12.71
C ARG A 11 -7.80 3.95 -14.01
N ASP A 12 -6.81 3.49 -14.77
CA ASP A 12 -7.02 2.94 -16.12
C ASP A 12 -6.37 1.56 -16.30
N GLN A 13 -5.69 1.03 -15.28
CA GLN A 13 -4.91 -0.22 -15.37
C GLN A 13 -5.23 -1.23 -14.25
N HIS A 14 -6.27 -0.98 -13.45
CA HIS A 14 -6.64 -1.88 -12.34
C HIS A 14 -7.02 -3.29 -12.81
N ASP A 15 -7.52 -3.43 -14.04
CA ASP A 15 -7.90 -4.73 -14.62
C ASP A 15 -6.69 -5.60 -15.00
N LEU A 16 -5.49 -5.02 -15.10
CA LEU A 16 -4.27 -5.77 -15.42
C LEU A 16 -3.78 -6.64 -14.27
N ILE A 17 -4.22 -6.35 -13.04
CA ILE A 17 -3.83 -7.11 -11.84
C ILE A 17 -5.09 -7.52 -11.08
N GLY A 18 -5.38 -8.82 -11.13
CA GLY A 18 -6.34 -9.49 -10.27
C GLY A 18 -5.78 -9.77 -8.87
N THR A 19 -6.66 -10.16 -7.95
CA THR A 19 -6.26 -10.58 -6.60
C THR A 19 -5.33 -11.80 -6.59
N ASP A 20 -5.43 -12.64 -7.61
CA ASP A 20 -4.67 -13.89 -7.68
C ASP A 20 -3.24 -13.64 -8.21
N ASP A 21 -3.09 -12.69 -9.13
CA ASP A 21 -1.80 -12.31 -9.71
C ASP A 21 -1.02 -11.30 -8.86
N ALA A 22 -1.73 -10.51 -8.03
CA ALA A 22 -1.16 -9.41 -7.26
C ALA A 22 0.05 -9.82 -6.41
N GLN A 23 -0.04 -10.98 -5.75
CA GLN A 23 1.05 -11.47 -4.90
C GLN A 23 2.26 -11.88 -5.75
N ALA A 24 2.05 -12.63 -6.84
CA ALA A 24 3.12 -13.08 -7.72
C ALA A 24 3.84 -11.89 -8.37
N TYR A 25 3.09 -10.89 -8.82
CA TYR A 25 3.65 -9.65 -9.36
C TYR A 25 4.43 -8.86 -8.32
N GLY A 26 3.89 -8.75 -7.09
CA GLY A 26 4.60 -8.14 -5.97
C GLY A 26 5.93 -8.84 -5.66
N THR A 27 5.95 -10.17 -5.64
CA THR A 27 7.18 -10.95 -5.39
C THR A 27 8.22 -10.74 -6.49
N PHE A 28 7.81 -10.70 -7.75
CA PHE A 28 8.71 -10.37 -8.85
C PHE A 28 9.34 -8.98 -8.69
N LEU A 29 8.54 -7.97 -8.33
CA LEU A 29 9.02 -6.61 -8.12
C LEU A 29 9.96 -6.51 -6.91
N GLY A 30 9.59 -7.12 -5.79
CA GLY A 30 10.41 -7.14 -4.59
C GLY A 30 11.77 -7.80 -4.85
N ALA A 31 11.78 -8.96 -5.53
CA ALA A 31 13.03 -9.64 -5.87
C ALA A 31 13.89 -8.83 -6.87
N ARG A 32 13.26 -8.13 -7.81
CA ARG A 32 13.97 -7.30 -8.81
C ARG A 32 14.65 -6.08 -8.21
N TYR A 33 14.06 -5.49 -7.17
CA TYR A 33 14.53 -4.26 -6.55
C TYR A 33 15.07 -4.45 -5.13
N ALA A 34 15.27 -5.70 -4.69
CA ALA A 34 15.76 -6.03 -3.35
C ALA A 34 17.11 -5.38 -3.00
N ASP A 35 17.95 -5.12 -4.00
CA ASP A 35 19.27 -4.50 -3.84
C ASP A 35 19.22 -2.96 -3.85
N ARG A 36 18.04 -2.35 -4.02
CA ARG A 36 17.87 -0.91 -4.22
C ARG A 36 16.86 -0.32 -3.24
N PRO A 37 17.13 0.86 -2.67
CA PRO A 37 16.12 1.58 -1.91
C PRO A 37 15.03 2.07 -2.87
N VAL A 38 13.81 1.56 -2.71
CA VAL A 38 12.61 1.96 -3.47
C VAL A 38 11.51 2.37 -2.51
N ILE A 39 10.76 3.42 -2.87
CA ILE A 39 9.52 3.77 -2.17
C ILE A 39 8.35 3.29 -3.03
N TRP A 40 7.56 2.39 -2.49
CA TRP A 40 6.40 1.82 -3.18
C TRP A 40 5.18 2.70 -2.99
N VAL A 41 4.57 3.13 -4.09
CA VAL A 41 3.33 3.91 -4.06
C VAL A 41 2.22 3.13 -4.76
N PHE A 42 1.25 2.66 -3.98
CA PHE A 42 0.09 1.94 -4.48
C PHE A 42 -1.05 2.88 -4.91
N GLY A 43 -2.07 2.36 -5.57
CA GLY A 43 -3.23 3.13 -6.01
C GLY A 43 -3.00 3.83 -7.35
N GLY A 44 -3.38 5.10 -7.45
CA GLY A 44 -3.33 5.84 -8.72
C GLY A 44 -4.67 6.46 -9.06
N ASP A 45 -5.02 7.48 -8.26
CA ASP A 45 -6.11 8.41 -8.51
C ASP A 45 -7.53 7.81 -8.66
N ASP A 46 -7.72 6.59 -8.16
CA ASP A 46 -8.92 5.78 -8.34
C ASP A 46 -9.88 5.87 -7.15
N ALA A 47 -11.19 5.88 -7.46
CA ALA A 47 -12.27 5.86 -6.50
C ALA A 47 -12.49 4.46 -5.93
N ASP A 48 -12.26 3.41 -6.72
CA ASP A 48 -12.28 2.04 -6.23
C ASP A 48 -10.89 1.66 -5.72
N GLN A 49 -10.74 1.66 -4.41
CA GLN A 49 -9.42 1.49 -3.77
C GLN A 49 -8.93 0.03 -3.79
N ARG A 50 -9.73 -0.94 -4.29
CA ARG A 50 -9.38 -2.38 -4.45
C ARG A 50 -8.37 -2.91 -3.41
N PRO A 51 -8.69 -2.80 -2.11
CA PRO A 51 -7.71 -2.90 -1.03
C PRO A 51 -7.04 -4.27 -0.90
N GLU A 52 -7.75 -5.32 -1.31
CA GLU A 52 -7.26 -6.70 -1.29
C GLU A 52 -6.10 -6.90 -2.28
N VAL A 53 -6.18 -6.28 -3.46
CA VAL A 53 -5.13 -6.34 -4.48
C VAL A 53 -3.86 -5.70 -3.96
N TRP A 54 -3.95 -4.50 -3.38
CA TRP A 54 -2.79 -3.79 -2.83
C TRP A 54 -2.18 -4.51 -1.62
N ARG A 55 -3.01 -5.11 -0.75
CA ARG A 55 -2.54 -5.95 0.36
C ARG A 55 -1.72 -7.14 -0.12
N ARG A 56 -2.25 -7.89 -1.08
CA ARG A 56 -1.56 -9.05 -1.65
C ARG A 56 -0.28 -8.64 -2.39
N MET A 57 -0.31 -7.52 -3.10
CA MET A 57 0.88 -6.98 -3.77
C MET A 57 1.95 -6.55 -2.77
N ALA A 58 1.59 -5.81 -1.72
CA ALA A 58 2.51 -5.40 -0.67
C ALA A 58 3.15 -6.60 0.03
N ARG A 59 2.34 -7.63 0.34
CA ARG A 59 2.83 -8.90 0.87
C ARG A 59 3.82 -9.58 -0.06
N GLY A 60 3.49 -9.62 -1.36
CA GLY A 60 4.39 -10.14 -2.39
C GLY A 60 5.74 -9.44 -2.41
N ILE A 61 5.73 -8.09 -2.36
CA ILE A 61 6.95 -7.26 -2.34
C ILE A 61 7.81 -7.56 -1.12
N ALA A 62 7.22 -7.58 0.08
CA ALA A 62 7.96 -7.87 1.32
C ALA A 62 8.66 -9.25 1.24
N ILE A 63 7.93 -10.27 0.75
CA ILE A 63 8.47 -11.61 0.53
C ILE A 63 9.57 -11.60 -0.53
N GLY A 64 9.41 -10.85 -1.61
CA GLY A 64 10.39 -10.73 -2.69
C GLY A 64 11.70 -10.06 -2.23
N GLU A 65 11.61 -9.08 -1.34
CA GLU A 65 12.77 -8.33 -0.85
C GLU A 65 13.52 -9.05 0.28
N THR A 66 12.79 -9.62 1.25
CA THR A 66 13.38 -10.16 2.49
C THR A 66 13.27 -11.68 2.61
N GLY A 67 12.54 -12.34 1.71
CA GLY A 67 12.18 -13.77 1.83
C GLY A 67 11.10 -14.05 2.87
N THR A 68 10.65 -13.04 3.60
CA THR A 68 9.61 -13.12 4.65
C THR A 68 8.63 -11.97 4.52
N GLU A 69 7.53 -11.99 5.26
CA GLU A 69 6.58 -10.87 5.27
C GLU A 69 7.09 -9.73 6.19
N ASP A 70 8.29 -9.22 5.92
CA ASP A 70 8.90 -8.10 6.64
C ASP A 70 8.79 -6.79 5.84
N TYR A 71 7.94 -5.89 6.34
CA TYR A 71 7.72 -4.57 5.76
C TYR A 71 8.71 -3.51 6.30
N GLY A 72 9.63 -3.88 7.19
CA GLY A 72 10.63 -2.97 7.76
C GLY A 72 11.73 -2.57 6.77
N ALA A 73 11.99 -3.41 5.77
CA ALA A 73 12.98 -3.16 4.74
C ALA A 73 12.54 -2.14 3.67
N SER A 74 11.21 -1.91 3.55
CA SER A 74 10.65 -1.11 2.46
C SER A 74 9.61 -0.10 2.90
N LEU A 75 9.71 1.10 2.36
CA LEU A 75 8.71 2.15 2.58
C LEU A 75 7.59 2.02 1.55
N MET A 76 6.37 1.81 2.03
CA MET A 76 5.19 1.72 1.17
C MET A 76 4.13 2.76 1.56
N THR A 77 3.50 3.38 0.56
CA THR A 77 2.43 4.37 0.72
C THR A 77 1.36 4.19 -0.36
N TYR A 78 0.28 4.97 -0.28
CA TYR A 78 -0.87 4.87 -1.17
C TYR A 78 -1.20 6.25 -1.73
N HIS A 79 -1.35 6.37 -3.05
CA HIS A 79 -1.82 7.57 -3.73
C HIS A 79 -3.34 7.52 -3.90
N PRO A 80 -4.11 8.24 -3.07
CA PRO A 80 -5.56 8.26 -3.17
C PRO A 80 -6.03 9.08 -4.37
N ARG A 81 -7.30 8.92 -4.74
CA ARG A 81 -7.98 9.85 -5.65
C ARG A 81 -7.93 11.27 -5.14
N ALA A 82 -7.54 12.19 -6.01
CA ALA A 82 -7.74 13.61 -5.78
C ALA A 82 -9.20 13.89 -5.40
N ARG A 83 -9.44 14.44 -4.21
CA ARG A 83 -10.77 14.97 -3.87
C ARG A 83 -11.07 16.11 -4.84
N SER A 84 -12.08 15.92 -5.69
CA SER A 84 -12.76 17.05 -6.33
C SER A 84 -13.23 17.99 -5.23
N ARG A 85 -12.71 19.22 -5.18
CA ARG A 85 -13.14 20.26 -4.23
C ARG A 85 -14.58 20.64 -4.53
N ARG A 86 -15.52 19.91 -3.93
CA ARG A 86 -16.89 20.38 -3.67
C ARG A 86 -17.16 20.14 -2.19
N PRO A 87 -17.47 21.17 -1.39
CA PRO A 87 -17.74 20.97 0.03
C PRO A 87 -19.16 20.41 0.16
N SER A 88 -19.31 19.08 0.16
CA SER A 88 -20.51 18.44 0.69
C SER A 88 -20.17 17.77 2.02
N ARG A 89 -20.90 18.22 3.02
CA ARG A 89 -20.82 17.89 4.44
C ARG A 89 -21.23 16.42 4.67
N SER A 90 -20.28 15.50 4.58
CA SER A 90 -20.35 14.18 5.25
C SER A 90 -18.95 13.60 5.38
N ARG A 91 -18.52 13.42 6.63
CA ARG A 91 -17.21 12.86 6.99
C ARG A 91 -17.34 11.33 6.97
N ALA A 92 -17.18 10.72 5.79
CA ALA A 92 -16.92 9.29 5.71
C ALA A 92 -15.43 9.08 5.97
N THR A 93 -15.11 8.55 7.14
CA THR A 93 -13.77 8.08 7.51
C THR A 93 -13.51 6.77 6.77
N SER A 94 -13.11 6.84 5.49
CA SER A 94 -12.47 5.70 4.83
C SER A 94 -11.06 5.59 5.41
N GLY A 95 -10.76 4.48 6.11
CA GLY A 95 -9.50 4.23 6.84
C GLY A 95 -8.25 4.05 5.96
N TRP A 96 -8.16 4.80 4.86
CA TRP A 96 -7.09 4.78 3.87
C TRP A 96 -6.44 6.16 3.83
N THR A 97 -5.62 6.45 4.83
CA THR A 97 -4.73 7.62 4.83
C THR A 97 -3.34 7.22 4.33
N SER A 98 -2.57 8.20 3.88
CA SER A 98 -1.22 8.10 3.31
C SER A 98 -0.15 7.40 4.18
N THR A 99 -0.53 6.97 5.39
CA THR A 99 0.32 6.30 6.38
C THR A 99 -0.12 4.85 6.54
N TRP A 100 0.02 4.05 5.49
CA TRP A 100 -0.53 2.70 5.47
C TRP A 100 0.45 1.63 5.99
N CYS A 101 1.75 1.78 5.77
CA CYS A 101 2.72 0.73 6.12
C CYS A 101 3.39 0.95 7.48
N ARG A 102 2.63 0.74 8.57
CA ARG A 102 3.18 0.22 9.83
C ARG A 102 2.19 -0.81 10.35
N PRO A 103 2.63 -2.03 10.73
CA PRO A 103 1.76 -2.91 11.52
C PRO A 103 1.32 -2.10 12.74
N ALA A 104 0.03 -2.17 13.07
CA ALA A 104 -0.48 -1.55 14.28
C ALA A 104 0.28 -2.16 15.46
N THR A 105 1.29 -1.45 15.97
CA THR A 105 1.83 -1.74 17.29
C THR A 105 0.66 -1.65 18.23
N THR A 106 0.37 -2.77 18.88
CA THR A 106 -0.68 -2.93 19.88
C THR A 106 -0.75 -1.67 20.72
N ARG A 107 -1.87 -0.95 20.61
CA ARG A 107 -2.19 0.18 21.47
C ARG A 107 -2.16 -0.36 22.90
N GLY A 108 -1.10 -0.05 23.63
CA GLY A 108 -0.97 -0.38 25.05
C GLY A 108 -2.25 0.05 25.75
N SER A 109 -2.93 -0.93 26.34
CA SER A 109 -4.05 -0.73 27.23
C SER A 109 -3.59 0.20 28.36
N ALA A 110 -4.04 1.44 28.35
CA ALA A 110 -3.92 2.31 29.50
C ALA A 110 -4.83 1.73 30.60
N SER A 111 -4.23 1.06 31.57
CA SER A 111 -4.86 0.69 32.84
C SER A 111 -5.33 1.96 33.54
N PRO A 112 -6.59 2.04 34.02
CA PRO A 112 -7.03 3.16 34.84
C PRO A 112 -6.55 2.91 36.27
N THR A 113 -5.48 3.57 36.69
CA THR A 113 -5.17 3.71 38.12
C THR A 113 -6.01 4.85 38.70
N ARG A 114 -7.07 4.42 39.38
CA ARG A 114 -7.63 4.87 40.66
C ARG A 114 -7.57 6.35 41.04
#